data_AF-A0A2V5RD97-F1
#
_entry.id   AF-A0A2V5RD97-F1
#
_cell.length_a   1.000
_cell.length_b   1.000
_cell.length_c   1.000
_cell.angle_alpha   90.00
_cell.angle_beta   90.00
_cell.angle_gamma   90.00
#
_symmetry.space_group_name_H-M   'P 1'
#
loop_
_entity.id
_entity.type
_entity.pdbx_description
1 polymer ?
#
loop_
_entity_poly.entity_id
_entity_poly.type
_entity_poly.pdbx_seq_one_letter_code
_entity_poly.pdbx_strand_id
1 'polypeptide(L)'
;MNEQPSKIYLLPNLMTAGNLFCGFTATLKILEGALLQASNPDAAGDLFHTAIWCVLGAFVFDFLDGRLARLGGHDTSFGREFDSLADIVSFGLAPALMVYRVVL
;
A
#
# COMPACT_ATOMS: atom_id res chain seq x y z
N MET A 1 -23.61 14.93 -26.17
CA MET A 1 -22.82 13.85 -25.54
C MET A 1 -23.43 13.61 -24.18
N ASN A 2 -24.09 12.47 -23.99
CA ASN A 2 -24.73 12.14 -22.72
C ASN A 2 -23.63 11.81 -21.71
N GLU A 3 -23.34 12.73 -20.80
CA GLU A 3 -22.48 12.49 -19.65
C GLU A 3 -23.21 11.55 -18.69
N GLN A 4 -23.02 10.25 -18.92
CA GLN A 4 -23.41 9.21 -17.97
C GLN A 4 -22.60 9.46 -16.68
N PRO A 5 -23.23 9.61 -15.50
CA PRO A 5 -22.49 9.84 -14.26
C PRO A 5 -21.56 8.64 -14.04
N SER A 6 -20.26 8.90 -13.86
CA SER A 6 -19.30 7.85 -13.54
C SER A 6 -19.74 7.20 -12.23
N LYS A 7 -20.36 6.04 -12.29
CA LYS A 7 -20.67 5.24 -11.10
C LYS A 7 -19.34 4.79 -10.51
N ILE A 8 -18.91 5.50 -9.47
CA ILE A 8 -17.75 5.13 -8.67
C ILE A 8 -18.16 3.89 -7.88
N TYR A 9 -17.56 2.75 -8.19
CA TYR A 9 -17.75 1.55 -7.40
C TYR A 9 -16.93 1.68 -6.12
N LEU A 10 -17.63 1.85 -5.01
CA LEU A 10 -17.02 2.11 -3.71
C LEU A 10 -16.20 0.91 -3.20
N LEU A 11 -16.62 -0.32 -3.53
CA LEU A 11 -16.06 -1.53 -2.92
C LEU A 11 -14.61 -1.84 -3.34
N PRO A 12 -14.25 -1.83 -4.65
CA PRO A 12 -12.85 -1.98 -5.06
C PRO A 12 -11.99 -0.82 -4.59
N ASN A 13 -12.47 0.42 -4.75
CA ASN A 13 -11.71 1.61 -4.35
C ASN A 13 -11.43 1.67 -2.84
N LEU A 14 -12.31 1.14 -1.98
CA LEU A 14 -12.03 1.02 -0.54
C LEU A 14 -10.93 0.01 -0.24
N MET A 15 -10.85 -1.08 -1.01
CA MET A 15 -9.81 -2.09 -0.85
C MET A 15 -8.45 -1.56 -1.33
N THR A 16 -8.43 -0.83 -2.45
CA THR A 16 -7.25 -0.09 -2.91
C THR A 16 -6.80 0.98 -1.91
N ALA A 17 -7.75 1.68 -1.27
CA ALA A 17 -7.41 2.60 -0.18
C ALA A 17 -6.81 1.85 1.03
N GLY A 18 -7.24 0.62 1.30
CA GLY A 18 -6.64 -0.29 2.27
C GLY A 18 -5.20 -0.68 1.90
N ASN A 19 -4.95 -1.05 0.64
CA ASN A 19 -3.60 -1.28 0.09
C ASN A 19 -2.71 -0.05 0.35
N LEU A 20 -3.15 1.13 -0.09
CA LEU A 20 -2.40 2.38 0.08
C LEU A 20 -2.14 2.71 1.56
N PHE A 21 -3.13 2.52 2.44
CA PHE A 21 -2.96 2.75 3.87
C PHE A 21 -1.89 1.83 4.46
N CYS A 22 -1.90 0.55 4.09
CA CYS A 22 -0.89 -0.42 4.49
C CYS A 22 0.51 -0.06 3.95
N GLY A 23 0.64 0.32 2.68
CA GLY A 23 1.92 0.77 2.11
C GLY A 23 2.46 2.04 2.76
N PHE A 24 1.59 3.00 3.03
CA PHE A 24 1.97 4.26 3.69
C PHE A 24 2.41 4.04 5.14
N THR A 25 1.65 3.25 5.91
CA THR A 25 2.01 2.90 7.29
C THR A 25 3.32 2.11 7.35
N ALA A 26 3.55 1.19 6.41
CA ALA A 26 4.85 0.51 6.27
C ALA A 26 5.99 1.51 6.06
N THR A 27 5.82 2.45 5.13
CA THR A 27 6.83 3.48 4.83
C THR A 27 7.14 4.33 6.06
N LEU A 28 6.13 4.75 6.82
CA LEU A 28 6.32 5.50 8.07
C LEU A 28 7.08 4.69 9.12
N LYS A 29 6.77 3.40 9.27
CA LYS A 29 7.45 2.52 10.23
C LYS A 29 8.91 2.28 9.86
N ILE A 30 9.23 2.19 8.58
CA ILE A 30 10.62 2.11 8.09
C ILE A 30 11.38 3.39 8.42
N LEU A 31 10.78 4.56 8.20
CA LEU A 31 11.41 5.85 8.54
C LEU A 31 11.61 6.01 10.05
N GLU A 32 10.60 5.67 10.84
CA GLU A 32 10.66 5.69 12.31
C GLU A 32 11.75 4.75 12.83
N GLY A 33 11.80 3.52 12.31
CA GLY A 33 12.85 2.54 12.63
C GLY A 33 14.24 3.04 12.26
N ALA A 34 14.40 3.67 11.09
CA ALA A 34 15.67 4.25 10.65
C ALA A 34 16.16 5.40 11.56
N LEU A 35 15.25 6.23 12.08
CA LEU A 35 15.60 7.30 13.00
C LEU A 35 15.98 6.77 14.39
N LEU A 36 15.29 5.73 14.86
CA LEU A 36 15.53 5.13 16.17
C LEU A 36 16.72 4.17 16.20
N GLN A 37 17.20 3.72 15.03
CA GLN A 37 18.29 2.74 14.91
C GLN A 37 19.57 3.14 15.67
N ALA A 38 19.88 4.44 15.70
CA ALA A 38 21.06 4.95 16.40
C ALA A 38 20.91 5.01 17.93
N SER A 39 19.68 5.09 18.45
CA SER A 39 19.41 5.23 19.89
C SER A 39 18.97 3.93 20.55
N ASN A 40 18.12 3.14 19.88
CA ASN A 40 17.58 1.87 20.38
C ASN A 40 17.41 0.87 19.23
N PRO A 41 18.43 0.04 18.96
CA PRO A 41 18.43 -0.90 17.84
C PRO A 41 17.30 -1.94 17.95
N ASP A 42 16.99 -2.41 19.16
CA ASP A 42 15.96 -3.42 19.39
C ASP A 42 14.56 -2.89 19.01
N ALA A 43 14.25 -1.67 19.44
CA ALA A 43 12.98 -1.01 19.10
C ALA A 43 12.87 -0.70 17.60
N ALA A 44 13.99 -0.39 16.94
CA ALA A 44 14.03 -0.23 15.48
C ALA A 44 13.71 -1.56 14.78
N GLY A 45 14.23 -2.69 15.29
CA GLY A 45 13.91 -4.03 14.82
C GLY A 45 12.41 -4.31 14.81
N ASP A 46 11.70 -4.01 15.88
CA ASP A 46 10.24 -4.22 15.98
C ASP A 46 9.45 -3.39 14.96
N LEU A 47 9.90 -2.15 14.70
CA LEU A 47 9.30 -1.27 13.69
C LEU A 47 9.49 -1.82 12.28
N PHE A 48 10.67 -2.34 11.96
CA PHE A 48 10.93 -2.98 10.68
C PHE A 48 10.07 -4.25 10.49
N HIS A 49 9.90 -5.07 11.53
CA HIS A 49 8.99 -6.22 11.49
C HIS A 49 7.54 -5.78 11.24
N THR A 50 7.09 -4.72 11.92
CA THR A 50 5.75 -4.15 11.72
C THR A 50 5.58 -3.68 10.28
N ALA A 51 6.59 -3.01 9.70
CA ALA A 51 6.54 -2.57 8.32
C ALA A 51 6.40 -3.74 7.33
N ILE A 52 7.11 -4.85 7.55
CA ILE A 52 6.98 -6.07 6.73
C ILE A 52 5.55 -6.61 6.80
N TRP A 53 4.97 -6.71 8.00
CA TRP A 53 3.58 -7.14 8.16
C TRP A 53 2.58 -6.22 7.46
N CYS A 54 2.83 -4.90 7.47
CA CYS A 54 2.01 -3.94 6.74
C CYS A 54 2.11 -4.15 5.21
N VAL A 55 3.30 -4.40 4.65
CA VAL A 55 3.45 -4.71 3.21
C VAL A 55 2.75 -6.01 2.84
N LEU A 56 2.85 -7.04 3.68
CA LEU A 56 2.09 -8.29 3.48
C LEU A 56 0.58 -8.06 3.56
N GLY A 57 0.12 -7.19 4.45
CA GLY A 57 -1.27 -6.73 4.50
C GLY A 57 -1.70 -6.02 3.23
N ALA A 58 -0.86 -5.13 2.70
CA ALA A 58 -1.08 -4.42 1.45
C ALA A 58 -1.28 -5.41 0.28
N PHE A 59 -0.47 -6.46 0.22
CA PHE A 59 -0.60 -7.55 -0.76
C PHE A 59 -1.94 -8.29 -0.66
N VAL A 60 -2.46 -8.49 0.55
CA VAL A 60 -3.80 -9.08 0.71
C VAL A 60 -4.88 -8.15 0.18
N PHE A 61 -4.78 -6.84 0.42
CA PHE A 61 -5.75 -5.87 -0.08
C PHE A 61 -5.73 -5.73 -1.60
N ASP A 62 -4.53 -5.68 -2.21
CA ASP A 62 -4.30 -5.68 -3.66
C ASP A 62 -4.82 -6.98 -4.34
N PHE A 63 -4.65 -8.12 -3.67
CA PHE A 63 -5.22 -9.35 -4.18
C PHE A 63 -6.77 -9.33 -4.14
N LEU A 64 -7.35 -8.66 -3.14
CA LEU A 64 -8.79 -8.59 -2.96
C LEU A 64 -9.44 -7.55 -3.87
N ASP A 65 -8.87 -6.35 -4.04
CA ASP A 65 -9.40 -5.32 -4.94
C ASP A 65 -9.36 -5.78 -6.40
N GLY A 66 -8.28 -6.41 -6.85
CA GLY A 66 -8.13 -6.93 -8.20
C GLY A 66 -9.09 -8.09 -8.50
N ARG A 67 -9.51 -8.86 -7.49
CA ARG A 67 -10.57 -9.87 -7.63
C ARG A 67 -11.96 -9.28 -7.59
N LEU A 68 -12.21 -8.27 -6.74
CA LEU A 68 -13.48 -7.56 -6.65
C LEU A 68 -13.77 -6.75 -7.92
N ALA A 69 -12.75 -6.13 -8.51
CA ALA A 69 -12.79 -5.47 -9.80
C ALA A 69 -13.26 -6.42 -10.93
N ARG A 70 -12.65 -7.61 -11.01
CA ARG A 70 -12.98 -8.63 -12.03
C ARG A 70 -14.38 -9.23 -11.84
N LEU A 71 -14.80 -9.48 -10.59
CA LEU A 71 -16.13 -10.01 -10.30
C LEU A 71 -17.24 -8.97 -10.48
N GLY A 72 -16.91 -7.69 -10.24
CA GLY A 72 -17.83 -6.56 -10.39
C GLY A 72 -18.07 -6.14 -11.84
N GLY A 73 -17.25 -6.60 -12.79
CA GLY A 73 -17.42 -6.33 -14.23
C GLY A 73 -17.30 -4.86 -14.66
N HIS A 74 -16.91 -3.96 -13.75
CA HIS A 74 -16.93 -2.52 -13.95
C HIS A 74 -15.68 -1.88 -13.32
N ASP A 75 -14.57 -1.88 -14.06
CA ASP A 75 -13.41 -1.04 -13.75
C ASP A 75 -13.65 0.38 -14.21
N THR A 76 -13.59 1.32 -13.27
CA THR A 76 -13.56 2.75 -13.62
C THR A 76 -12.12 3.16 -13.96
N SER A 77 -11.94 4.11 -14.88
CA SER A 77 -10.62 4.66 -15.21
C SER A 77 -9.92 5.23 -13.96
N PHE A 78 -10.68 5.89 -13.08
CA PHE A 78 -10.17 6.40 -11.81
C PHE A 78 -9.66 5.29 -10.88
N GLY A 79 -10.44 4.22 -10.70
CA GLY A 79 -10.05 3.10 -9.83
C GLY A 79 -8.74 2.46 -10.28
N ARG A 80 -8.53 2.32 -11.59
CA ARG A 80 -7.28 1.78 -12.16
C ARG A 80 -6.06 2.67 -11.90
N GLU A 81 -6.20 3.99 -12.06
CA GLU A 81 -5.10 4.91 -11.75
C GLU A 81 -4.82 4.94 -10.24
N PHE A 82 -5.87 4.87 -9.42
CA PHE A 82 -5.73 4.82 -7.96
C PHE A 82 -5.01 3.54 -7.49
N ASP A 83 -5.34 2.41 -8.10
CA ASP A 83 -4.68 1.10 -7.89
C ASP A 83 -3.19 1.17 -8.21
N SER A 84 -2.85 1.69 -9.39
CA SER A 84 -1.45 1.87 -9.78
C SER A 84 -0.68 2.79 -8.83
N LEU A 85 -1.30 3.85 -8.30
CA LEU A 85 -0.66 4.73 -7.32
C LEU A 85 -0.47 4.03 -5.97
N ALA A 86 -1.45 3.23 -5.53
CA ALA A 86 -1.34 2.43 -4.32
C ALA A 86 -0.20 1.41 -4.42
N ASP A 87 -0.10 0.71 -5.54
CA ASP A 87 0.96 -0.28 -5.79
C ASP A 87 2.36 0.31 -5.80
N ILE A 88 2.53 1.50 -6.39
CA ILE A 88 3.82 2.20 -6.38
C ILE A 88 4.25 2.50 -4.95
N VAL A 89 3.33 2.85 -4.05
CA VAL A 89 3.65 3.11 -2.64
C VAL A 89 3.95 1.82 -1.89
N SER A 90 3.06 0.82 -2.00
CA SER A 90 3.13 -0.42 -1.24
C SER A 90 4.25 -1.37 -1.68
N PHE A 91 4.46 -1.51 -2.99
CA PHE A 91 5.42 -2.47 -3.56
C PHE A 91 6.62 -1.83 -4.25
N GLY A 92 6.56 -0.53 -4.55
CA GLY A 92 7.72 0.23 -5.05
C GLY A 92 8.48 0.92 -3.93
N LEU A 93 7.86 1.92 -3.31
CA LEU A 93 8.50 2.83 -2.36
C LEU A 93 8.87 2.13 -1.05
N ALA A 94 7.93 1.44 -0.40
CA ALA A 94 8.19 0.81 0.90
C ALA A 94 9.33 -0.23 0.82
N PRO A 95 9.37 -1.17 -0.15
CA PRO A 95 10.47 -2.12 -0.27
C PRO A 95 11.82 -1.46 -0.64
N ALA A 96 11.81 -0.47 -1.53
CA ALA A 96 13.03 0.26 -1.89
C ALA A 96 13.65 0.95 -0.68
N LEU A 97 12.82 1.60 0.15
CA LEU A 97 13.28 2.26 1.37
C LEU A 97 13.78 1.25 2.41
N MET A 98 13.12 0.09 2.53
CA MET A 98 13.55 -0.98 3.42
C MET A 98 14.95 -1.47 3.07
N VAL A 99 15.21 -1.76 1.79
CA VAL A 99 16.55 -2.17 1.32
C VAL A 99 17.58 -1.08 1.59
N TYR A 100 17.24 0.18 1.29
CA TYR A 100 18.14 1.31 1.56
C TYR A 100 18.52 1.48 3.03
N ARG A 101 17.65 1.10 3.98
CA ARG A 101 17.94 1.26 5.42
C ARG A 101 18.55 0.04 6.09
N VAL A 102 18.28 -1.15 5.56
CA VAL A 102 18.75 -2.40 6.14
C VAL A 102 20.04 -2.87 5.49
N VAL A 103 20.22 -2.63 4.18
CA VAL A 103 21.33 -3.17 3.39
C VAL A 103 22.41 -2.13 3.08
N LEU A 104 22.03 -0.89 2.82
CA LEU A 104 22.95 0.21 2.45
C LEU A 104 23.31 1.07 3.66
#